data_AF-A0A378KDA9-F1
#
_entry.id   AF-A0A378KDA9-F1
#
_cell.length_a   1.000
_cell.length_b   1.000
_cell.length_c   1.000
_cell.angle_alpha   90.00
_cell.angle_beta   90.00
_cell.angle_gamma   90.00
#
_symmetry.space_group_name_H-M   'P 1'
#
loop_
_entity.id
_entity.type
_entity.pdbx_description
1 polymer ?
#
loop_
_entity_poly.entity_id
_entity_poly.type
_entity_poly.pdbx_seq_one_letter_code
_entity_poly.pdbx_strand_id
1 'polypeptide(L)'
;MHVVIRNLLAATVVYITHTAFALDAQSKNISLDTCLYKPEIQAERSAELQAIVVSDQEERENFEGKTEEEFVELLKNDLERRQRVGAIFAEGCLQSAQDFAAAALVFQHGDIPDHYYQTFLWAKRAVELGDASQKQLMALGIDRYLVHLGRKQLFGSQAFGEFKETLCYCLEPVEASFPDDLRQDYTGLTLQARFEWVASLNEGRSCGEPAECNHTLKESPKGTIPGFW
;
A
#
# COMPACT_ATOMS: atom_id res chain seq x y z
N MET A 1 -1.67 40.54 -85.08
CA MET A 1 -2.01 40.58 -83.64
C MET A 1 -2.42 39.18 -83.24
N HIS A 2 -1.59 38.45 -82.49
CA HIS A 2 -1.91 37.29 -81.62
C HIS A 2 -0.62 36.54 -81.28
N VAL A 3 0.04 37.06 -80.24
CA VAL A 3 0.86 36.27 -79.32
C VAL A 3 -0.12 35.52 -78.42
N VAL A 4 0.19 34.28 -78.00
CA VAL A 4 0.23 33.85 -76.59
C VAL A 4 0.52 32.33 -76.47
N ILE A 5 1.77 32.07 -76.05
CA ILE A 5 2.23 31.22 -74.94
C ILE A 5 1.92 29.71 -74.96
N ARG A 6 3.00 28.94 -75.17
CA ARG A 6 3.18 27.52 -74.82
C ARG A 6 3.12 27.33 -73.30
N ASN A 7 2.26 26.43 -72.83
CA ASN A 7 2.24 25.95 -71.45
C ASN A 7 3.50 25.14 -71.16
N LEU A 8 4.36 25.66 -70.27
CA LEU A 8 5.45 24.95 -69.61
C LEU A 8 4.91 24.33 -68.32
N LEU A 9 4.80 23.00 -68.31
CA LEU A 9 4.61 22.21 -67.09
C LEU A 9 5.92 22.24 -66.30
N ALA A 10 5.98 23.06 -65.25
CA ALA A 10 7.05 23.00 -64.26
C ALA A 10 6.70 21.91 -63.23
N ALA A 11 7.39 20.78 -63.29
CA ALA A 11 7.35 19.77 -62.25
C ALA A 11 8.24 20.22 -61.08
N THR A 12 7.62 20.68 -60.00
CA THR A 12 8.31 20.94 -58.73
C THR A 12 8.64 19.62 -58.04
N VAL A 13 9.92 19.22 -58.11
CA VAL A 13 10.45 18.14 -57.27
C VAL A 13 10.71 18.73 -55.89
N VAL A 14 9.85 18.39 -54.93
CA VAL A 14 10.06 18.71 -53.51
C VAL A 14 11.11 17.73 -52.98
N TYR A 15 12.34 18.18 -52.81
CA TYR A 15 13.36 17.45 -52.07
C TYR A 15 13.01 17.51 -50.58
N ILE A 16 12.40 16.45 -50.05
CA ILE A 16 12.24 16.27 -48.60
C ILE A 16 13.60 15.80 -48.08
N THR A 17 14.44 16.74 -47.64
CA THR A 17 15.62 16.42 -46.85
C THR A 17 15.16 15.77 -45.55
N HIS A 18 15.29 14.44 -45.46
CA HIS A 18 15.15 13.74 -44.20
C HIS A 18 16.32 14.17 -43.32
N THR A 19 16.11 15.16 -42.46
CA THR A 19 16.96 15.34 -41.29
C THR A 19 16.68 14.16 -40.39
N ALA A 20 17.48 13.11 -40.51
CA ALA A 20 17.60 12.10 -39.48
C ALA A 20 18.08 12.83 -38.22
N PHE A 21 17.16 13.19 -37.34
CA PHE A 21 17.49 13.49 -35.96
C PHE A 21 17.99 12.19 -35.36
N ALA A 22 19.30 11.97 -35.44
CA ALA A 22 19.96 11.08 -34.51
C ALA A 22 19.70 11.69 -33.13
N LEU A 23 18.72 11.13 -32.41
CA LEU A 23 18.69 11.25 -30.96
C LEU A 23 20.00 10.62 -30.50
N ASP A 24 21.00 11.46 -30.26
CA ASP A 24 22.09 11.12 -29.35
C ASP A 24 21.42 10.89 -27.99
N ALA A 25 20.93 9.67 -27.79
CA ALA A 25 20.75 9.11 -26.48
C ALA A 25 22.15 8.98 -25.90
N GLN A 26 22.66 10.10 -25.41
CA GLN A 26 23.84 10.11 -24.58
C GLN A 26 23.46 9.21 -23.41
N SER A 27 23.96 7.98 -23.42
CA SER A 27 23.90 7.11 -22.26
C SER A 27 24.70 7.86 -21.19
N LYS A 28 24.03 8.73 -20.43
CA LYS A 28 24.45 8.96 -19.06
C LYS A 28 24.62 7.55 -18.53
N ASN A 29 25.85 7.19 -18.18
CA ASN A 29 26.09 5.98 -17.42
C ASN A 29 24.96 5.93 -16.40
N ILE A 30 24.01 5.00 -16.58
CA ILE A 30 23.16 4.58 -15.51
C ILE A 30 24.19 3.89 -14.62
N SER A 31 24.88 4.67 -13.81
CA SER A 31 25.58 4.13 -12.67
C SER A 31 24.45 3.45 -11.93
N LEU A 32 24.43 2.12 -11.96
CA LEU A 32 23.59 1.34 -11.06
C LEU A 32 24.17 1.60 -9.67
N ASP A 33 23.93 2.80 -9.15
CA ASP A 33 24.17 3.23 -7.78
C ASP A 33 23.09 2.60 -6.90
N THR A 34 22.83 1.32 -7.12
CA THR A 34 21.89 0.52 -6.34
C THR A 34 22.58 0.05 -5.08
N CYS A 35 21.80 -0.13 -4.02
CA CYS A 35 22.32 -0.65 -2.74
C CYS A 35 22.99 -2.03 -2.84
N LEU A 36 22.75 -2.79 -3.91
CA LEU A 36 23.36 -4.10 -4.15
C LEU A 36 24.90 -4.09 -4.13
N TYR A 37 25.53 -2.98 -4.51
CA TYR A 37 26.99 -2.90 -4.62
C TYR A 37 27.62 -1.83 -3.71
N LYS A 38 26.81 -1.19 -2.86
CA LYS A 38 27.21 -0.04 -2.03
C LYS A 38 26.71 -0.23 -0.59
N PRO A 39 27.45 -0.98 0.25
CA PRO A 39 27.01 -1.31 1.61
C PRO A 39 26.81 -0.07 2.50
N GLU A 40 27.54 1.01 2.25
CA GLU A 40 27.37 2.29 2.93
C GLU A 40 26.01 2.93 2.63
N ILE A 41 25.56 2.89 1.37
CA ILE A 41 24.23 3.40 0.99
C ILE A 41 23.15 2.48 1.55
N GLN A 42 23.34 1.15 1.51
CA GLN A 42 22.42 0.22 2.14
C GLN A 42 22.24 0.52 3.62
N ALA A 43 23.32 0.72 4.37
CA ALA A 43 23.26 1.02 5.80
C ALA A 43 22.55 2.36 6.07
N GLU A 44 22.80 3.40 5.26
CA GLU A 44 22.10 4.69 5.35
C GLU A 44 20.59 4.52 5.13
N ARG A 45 20.19 3.79 4.08
CA ARG A 45 18.78 3.58 3.73
C ARG A 45 18.04 2.72 4.73
N SER A 46 18.69 1.68 5.28
CA SER A 46 18.13 0.90 6.39
C SER A 46 17.88 1.79 7.62
N ALA A 47 18.84 2.65 7.99
CA ALA A 47 18.67 3.60 9.10
C ALA A 47 17.54 4.61 8.83
N GLU A 48 17.45 5.12 7.60
CA GLU A 48 16.39 6.03 7.17
C GLU A 48 15.00 5.39 7.26
N LEU A 49 14.84 4.13 6.83
CA LEU A 49 13.58 3.40 6.96
C LEU A 49 13.12 3.29 8.42
N GLN A 50 14.04 3.03 9.34
CA GLN A 50 13.70 2.99 10.77
C GLN A 50 13.31 4.37 11.30
N ALA A 51 14.00 5.45 10.86
CA ALA A 51 13.64 6.81 11.24
C ALA A 51 12.26 7.22 10.69
N ILE A 52 11.92 6.80 9.46
CA ILE A 52 10.58 7.00 8.88
C ILE A 52 9.52 6.30 9.73
N VAL A 53 9.76 5.06 10.15
CA VAL A 53 8.83 4.32 11.03
C VAL A 53 8.65 5.02 12.38
N VAL A 54 9.74 5.49 13.00
CA VAL A 54 9.65 6.22 14.26
C VAL A 54 8.78 7.46 14.09
N SER A 55 9.03 8.29 13.07
CA SER A 55 8.20 9.47 12.78
C SER A 55 6.75 9.13 12.47
N ASP A 56 6.50 8.06 11.70
CA ASP A 56 5.15 7.57 11.39
C ASP A 56 4.37 7.22 12.66
N GLN A 57 5.00 6.48 13.58
CA GLN A 57 4.36 5.99 14.79
C GLN A 57 4.23 7.08 15.87
N GLU A 58 5.24 7.95 16.03
CA GLU A 58 5.18 9.11 16.93
C GLU A 58 4.03 10.05 16.55
N GLU A 59 3.83 10.32 15.26
CA GLU A 59 2.70 11.14 14.80
C GLU A 59 1.34 10.51 15.11
N ARG A 60 1.27 9.20 15.35
CA ARG A 60 0.03 8.48 15.69
C ARG A 60 -0.23 8.38 17.19
N GLU A 61 0.66 8.89 18.03
CA GLU A 61 0.36 9.02 19.45
C GLU A 61 -0.88 9.90 19.66
N ASN A 62 -1.73 9.52 20.62
CA ASN A 62 -3.00 10.19 20.91
C ASN A 62 -3.93 10.35 19.68
N PHE A 63 -3.93 9.36 18.77
CA PHE A 63 -4.69 9.40 17.53
C PHE A 63 -6.17 9.79 17.71
N GLU A 64 -6.84 9.27 18.73
CA GLU A 64 -8.26 9.57 19.02
C GLU A 64 -8.51 11.05 19.41
N GLY A 65 -7.48 11.76 19.87
CA GLY A 65 -7.57 13.15 20.29
C GLY A 65 -7.19 14.17 19.22
N LYS A 66 -6.85 13.73 18.00
CA LYS A 66 -6.41 14.61 16.92
C LYS A 66 -7.55 15.49 16.40
N THR A 67 -7.25 16.75 16.12
CA THR A 67 -8.17 17.60 15.37
C THR A 67 -8.24 17.18 13.90
N GLU A 68 -9.24 17.68 13.17
CA GLU A 68 -9.35 17.46 11.73
C GLU A 68 -8.10 17.97 11.00
N GLU A 69 -7.58 19.15 11.38
CA GLU A 69 -6.38 19.71 10.76
C GLU A 69 -5.13 18.85 11.02
N GLU A 70 -4.97 18.32 12.24
CA GLU A 70 -3.89 17.40 12.58
C GLU A 70 -4.01 16.08 11.81
N PHE A 71 -5.24 15.60 11.58
CA PHE A 71 -5.49 14.41 10.78
C PHE A 71 -5.17 14.64 9.29
N VAL A 72 -5.52 15.80 8.74
CA VAL A 72 -5.15 16.17 7.36
C VAL A 72 -3.63 16.24 7.18
N GLU A 73 -2.90 16.82 8.15
CA GLU A 73 -1.43 16.86 8.09
C GLU A 73 -0.83 15.44 8.20
N LEU A 74 -1.38 14.58 9.08
CA LEU A 74 -0.96 13.18 9.18
C LEU A 74 -1.08 12.45 7.83
N LEU A 75 -2.21 12.60 7.13
CA LEU A 75 -2.43 11.96 5.82
C LEU A 75 -1.45 12.46 4.75
N LYS A 76 -1.12 13.76 4.79
CA LYS A 76 -0.10 14.34 3.91
C LYS A 76 1.28 13.75 4.21
N ASN A 77 1.66 13.68 5.48
CA ASN A 77 2.93 13.09 5.89
C ASN A 77 3.02 11.59 5.54
N ASP A 78 1.91 10.85 5.65
CA ASP A 78 1.86 9.45 5.23
C ASP A 78 2.12 9.29 3.73
N LEU A 79 1.60 10.19 2.89
CA LEU A 79 1.90 10.21 1.46
C LEU A 79 3.39 10.47 1.21
N GLU A 80 3.98 11.46 1.87
CA GLU A 80 5.41 11.79 1.75
C GLU A 80 6.30 10.61 2.16
N ARG A 81 5.97 9.95 3.28
CA ARG A 81 6.66 8.75 3.75
C ARG A 81 6.54 7.59 2.74
N ARG A 82 5.35 7.31 2.20
CA ARG A 82 5.17 6.27 1.17
C ARG A 82 5.97 6.57 -0.10
N GLN A 83 6.00 7.82 -0.55
CA GLN A 83 6.82 8.23 -1.69
C GLN A 83 8.31 7.99 -1.42
N ARG A 84 8.79 8.34 -0.21
CA ARG A 84 10.19 8.11 0.15
C ARG A 84 10.54 6.64 0.22
N VAL A 85 9.72 5.81 0.89
CA VAL A 85 9.89 4.35 0.93
C VAL A 85 9.89 3.75 -0.48
N GLY A 86 9.03 4.22 -1.37
CA GLY A 86 9.02 3.81 -2.78
C GLY A 86 10.32 4.13 -3.52
N ALA A 87 10.93 5.30 -3.26
CA ALA A 87 12.23 5.65 -3.80
C ALA A 87 13.35 4.74 -3.25
N ILE A 88 13.36 4.47 -1.94
CA ILE A 88 14.32 3.54 -1.31
C ILE A 88 14.21 2.13 -1.91
N PHE A 89 12.97 1.68 -2.18
CA PHE A 89 12.73 0.42 -2.87
C PHE A 89 13.29 0.44 -4.31
N ALA A 90 13.09 1.53 -5.06
CA ALA A 90 13.61 1.68 -6.42
C ALA A 90 15.16 1.74 -6.47
N GLU A 91 15.80 2.19 -5.39
CA GLU A 91 17.26 2.13 -5.20
C GLU A 91 17.77 0.68 -4.94
N GLY A 92 16.87 -0.27 -4.72
CA GLY A 92 17.19 -1.67 -4.42
C GLY A 92 17.63 -1.93 -2.97
N CYS A 93 17.16 -1.10 -2.04
CA CYS A 93 17.69 -1.03 -0.67
C CYS A 93 16.83 -1.74 0.39
N LEU A 94 15.80 -2.50 0.02
CA LEU A 94 15.11 -3.40 0.94
C LEU A 94 15.79 -4.77 0.92
N GLN A 95 16.59 -5.09 1.95
CA GLN A 95 17.36 -6.34 1.98
C GLN A 95 17.09 -7.20 3.22
N SER A 96 17.01 -6.59 4.39
CA SER A 96 16.80 -7.27 5.68
C SER A 96 15.32 -7.42 6.01
N ALA A 97 15.00 -8.31 6.95
CA ALA A 97 13.62 -8.44 7.46
C ALA A 97 13.11 -7.10 8.01
N GLN A 98 13.97 -6.33 8.67
CA GLN A 98 13.66 -5.02 9.25
C GLN A 98 13.37 -3.96 8.19
N ASP A 99 14.07 -3.97 7.04
CA ASP A 99 13.78 -3.04 5.95
C ASP A 99 12.40 -3.30 5.36
N PHE A 100 12.08 -4.58 5.13
CA PHE A 100 10.77 -4.99 4.61
C PHE A 100 9.64 -4.73 5.61
N ALA A 101 9.87 -4.99 6.89
CA ALA A 101 8.90 -4.68 7.95
C ALA A 101 8.61 -3.18 8.04
N ALA A 102 9.66 -2.34 8.00
CA ALA A 102 9.51 -0.89 8.01
C ALA A 102 8.74 -0.39 6.80
N ALA A 103 9.08 -0.86 5.60
CA ALA A 103 8.39 -0.49 4.37
C ALA A 103 6.91 -0.92 4.40
N ALA A 104 6.63 -2.14 4.88
CA ALA A 104 5.27 -2.66 5.03
C ALA A 104 4.43 -1.80 5.97
N LEU A 105 4.98 -1.41 7.13
CA LEU A 105 4.25 -0.60 8.11
C LEU A 105 3.86 0.77 7.55
N VAL A 106 4.74 1.42 6.79
CA VAL A 106 4.42 2.71 6.16
C VAL A 106 3.33 2.56 5.08
N PHE A 107 3.38 1.48 4.29
CA PHE A 107 2.37 1.23 3.25
C PHE A 107 1.02 0.78 3.82
N GLN A 108 1.00 0.24 5.05
CA GLN A 108 -0.23 -0.10 5.76
C GLN A 108 -1.14 1.12 5.95
N HIS A 109 -0.54 2.32 6.00
CA HIS A 109 -1.22 3.61 6.12
C HIS A 109 -1.56 4.24 4.76
N GLY A 110 -1.54 3.45 3.69
CA GLY A 110 -2.05 3.85 2.38
C GLY A 110 -3.58 4.01 2.34
N ASP A 111 -4.07 4.41 1.17
CA ASP A 111 -5.46 4.79 0.89
C ASP A 111 -6.05 4.10 -0.36
N ILE A 112 -5.31 3.17 -0.99
CA ILE A 112 -5.76 2.39 -2.15
C ILE A 112 -5.42 0.91 -1.98
N PRO A 113 -6.16 -0.01 -2.64
CA PRO A 113 -5.91 -1.46 -2.56
C PRO A 113 -4.45 -1.86 -2.77
N ASP A 114 -3.77 -1.27 -3.77
CA ASP A 114 -2.39 -1.58 -4.11
C ASP A 114 -1.42 -1.35 -2.94
N HIS A 115 -1.64 -0.32 -2.11
CA HIS A 115 -0.82 -0.06 -0.93
C HIS A 115 -0.96 -1.19 0.12
N TYR A 116 -2.18 -1.68 0.33
CA TYR A 116 -2.44 -2.76 1.28
C TYR A 116 -1.92 -4.11 0.77
N TYR A 117 -2.04 -4.37 -0.54
CA TYR A 117 -1.44 -5.56 -1.12
C TYR A 117 0.10 -5.51 -1.04
N GLN A 118 0.70 -4.33 -1.26
CA GLN A 118 2.13 -4.13 -1.10
C GLN A 118 2.59 -4.32 0.35
N THR A 119 1.77 -3.90 1.32
CA THR A 119 1.96 -4.19 2.76
C THR A 119 2.04 -5.69 3.00
N PHE A 120 1.09 -6.47 2.48
CA PHE A 120 1.12 -7.93 2.55
C PHE A 120 2.41 -8.52 1.96
N LEU A 121 2.80 -8.10 0.75
CA LEU A 121 3.98 -8.64 0.07
C LEU A 121 5.28 -8.38 0.85
N TRP A 122 5.45 -7.16 1.38
CA TRP A 122 6.65 -6.82 2.14
C TRP A 122 6.65 -7.43 3.54
N ALA A 123 5.52 -7.46 4.25
CA ALA A 123 5.41 -8.17 5.51
C ALA A 123 5.68 -9.67 5.34
N LYS A 124 5.16 -10.29 4.26
CA LYS A 124 5.46 -11.67 3.89
C LYS A 124 6.96 -11.88 3.68
N ARG A 125 7.62 -10.95 2.98
CA ARG A 125 9.06 -11.03 2.75
C ARG A 125 9.87 -10.92 4.06
N ALA A 126 9.44 -10.10 5.00
CA ALA A 126 10.06 -10.02 6.32
C ALA A 126 9.92 -11.34 7.10
N VAL A 127 8.74 -12.00 7.05
CA VAL A 127 8.52 -13.33 7.63
C VAL A 127 9.44 -14.38 6.99
N GLU A 128 9.56 -14.39 5.66
CA GLU A 128 10.47 -15.31 4.94
C GLU A 128 11.94 -15.10 5.30
N LEU A 129 12.31 -13.88 5.69
CA LEU A 129 13.65 -13.52 6.16
C LEU A 129 13.86 -13.79 7.66
N GLY A 130 12.85 -14.33 8.35
CA GLY A 130 12.94 -14.82 9.72
C GLY A 130 12.22 -13.97 10.76
N ASP A 131 11.57 -12.86 10.39
CA ASP A 131 10.78 -12.05 11.33
C ASP A 131 9.32 -12.50 11.38
N ALA A 132 9.04 -13.54 12.17
CA ALA A 132 7.70 -14.08 12.36
C ALA A 132 6.72 -13.09 13.00
N SER A 133 7.19 -12.01 13.63
CA SER A 133 6.31 -11.00 14.23
C SER A 133 5.48 -10.24 13.19
N GLN A 134 5.90 -10.25 11.92
CA GLN A 134 5.21 -9.56 10.82
C GLN A 134 3.97 -10.31 10.30
N LYS A 135 3.65 -11.51 10.81
CA LYS A 135 2.43 -12.23 10.42
C LYS A 135 1.16 -11.40 10.65
N GLN A 136 1.11 -10.63 11.73
CA GLN A 136 -0.03 -9.78 12.03
C GLN A 136 -0.18 -8.68 10.97
N LEU A 137 0.94 -8.09 10.52
CA LEU A 137 0.94 -7.06 9.47
C LEU A 137 0.54 -7.64 8.10
N MET A 138 0.90 -8.90 7.82
CA MET A 138 0.40 -9.61 6.62
C MET A 138 -1.13 -9.71 6.64
N ALA A 139 -1.69 -10.20 7.75
CA ALA A 139 -3.14 -10.34 7.91
C ALA A 139 -3.87 -8.99 7.79
N LEU A 140 -3.28 -7.97 8.40
CA LEU A 140 -3.78 -6.60 8.40
C LEU A 140 -3.80 -5.97 6.98
N GLY A 141 -2.76 -6.22 6.18
CA GLY A 141 -2.70 -5.81 4.77
C GLY A 141 -3.70 -6.56 3.89
N ILE A 142 -3.84 -7.88 4.09
CA ILE A 142 -4.82 -8.71 3.36
C ILE A 142 -6.26 -8.24 3.59
N ASP A 143 -6.65 -8.04 4.86
CA ASP A 143 -8.02 -7.66 5.16
C ASP A 143 -8.35 -6.26 4.61
N ARG A 144 -7.44 -5.27 4.73
CA ARG A 144 -7.66 -3.94 4.12
C ARG A 144 -7.77 -4.03 2.61
N TYR A 145 -6.93 -4.84 1.96
CA TYR A 145 -7.01 -5.08 0.53
C TYR A 145 -8.38 -5.64 0.12
N LEU A 146 -8.87 -6.66 0.84
CA LEU A 146 -10.16 -7.28 0.55
C LEU A 146 -11.34 -6.34 0.75
N VAL A 147 -11.39 -5.65 1.90
CA VAL A 147 -12.47 -4.71 2.22
C VAL A 147 -12.54 -3.60 1.17
N HIS A 148 -11.40 -3.02 0.75
CA HIS A 148 -11.38 -2.00 -0.30
C HIS A 148 -11.78 -2.54 -1.68
N LEU A 149 -11.65 -3.83 -1.94
CA LEU A 149 -12.16 -4.49 -3.15
C LEU A 149 -13.64 -4.91 -3.04
N GLY A 150 -14.32 -4.56 -1.95
CA GLY A 150 -15.70 -4.95 -1.71
C GLY A 150 -15.85 -6.44 -1.41
N ARG A 151 -14.86 -7.04 -0.75
CA ARG A 151 -14.83 -8.46 -0.40
C ARG A 151 -14.72 -8.67 1.11
N LYS A 152 -15.28 -9.78 1.58
CA LYS A 152 -15.18 -10.18 2.99
C LYS A 152 -13.73 -10.37 3.39
N GLN A 153 -13.37 -9.89 4.57
CA GLN A 153 -12.03 -10.04 5.11
C GLN A 153 -11.79 -11.46 5.64
N LEU A 154 -10.53 -11.87 5.80
CA LEU A 154 -10.19 -13.22 6.27
C LEU A 154 -9.98 -13.22 7.79
N PHE A 155 -9.18 -12.29 8.31
CA PHE A 155 -8.66 -12.33 9.68
C PHE A 155 -9.47 -11.51 10.69
N GLY A 156 -10.44 -10.72 10.22
CA GLY A 156 -11.30 -9.90 11.10
C GLY A 156 -10.54 -8.73 11.71
N SER A 157 -9.55 -8.17 11.01
CA SER A 157 -8.75 -7.04 11.51
C SER A 157 -9.35 -5.66 11.22
N GLN A 158 -10.34 -5.56 10.32
CA GLN A 158 -11.00 -4.31 9.96
C GLN A 158 -12.32 -4.16 10.69
N ALA A 159 -12.40 -3.11 11.51
CA ALA A 159 -13.67 -2.60 12.03
C ALA A 159 -14.02 -1.31 11.29
N PHE A 160 -15.30 -1.04 11.18
CA PHE A 160 -15.83 0.19 10.60
C PHE A 160 -16.65 0.92 11.65
N GLY A 161 -16.43 2.24 11.75
CA GLY A 161 -17.23 3.15 12.55
C GLY A 161 -17.33 4.47 11.80
N GLU A 162 -18.54 5.04 11.72
CA GLU A 162 -18.73 6.34 11.10
C GLU A 162 -18.15 7.46 11.98
N PHE A 163 -17.55 8.46 11.34
CA PHE A 163 -16.96 9.62 12.01
C PHE A 163 -18.05 10.54 12.56
N LYS A 164 -18.58 10.22 13.75
CA LYS A 164 -19.43 11.04 14.62
C LYS A 164 -19.44 10.40 16.00
N GLU A 165 -19.37 11.22 17.05
CA GLU A 165 -19.23 10.84 18.47
C GLU A 165 -20.29 9.84 19.00
N THR A 166 -21.31 9.52 18.22
CA THR A 166 -22.44 8.66 18.60
C THR A 166 -22.50 7.32 17.88
N LEU A 167 -21.55 7.01 16.98
CA LEU A 167 -21.65 5.83 16.13
C LEU A 167 -20.80 4.66 16.63
N CYS A 168 -21.37 3.48 16.46
CA CYS A 168 -20.87 2.21 16.95
C CYS A 168 -19.94 1.58 15.91
N TYR A 169 -18.86 0.97 16.40
CA TYR A 169 -18.04 0.11 15.58
C TYR A 169 -18.73 -1.22 15.32
N CYS A 170 -18.59 -1.72 14.10
CA CYS A 170 -18.93 -3.07 13.69
C CYS A 170 -17.73 -3.72 13.01
N LEU A 171 -17.69 -5.06 12.99
CA LEU A 171 -16.64 -5.77 12.27
C LEU A 171 -16.98 -5.79 10.77
N GLU A 172 -16.06 -5.45 9.87
CA GLU A 172 -16.35 -5.64 8.43
C GLU A 172 -16.65 -7.14 8.15
N PRO A 173 -17.59 -7.49 7.25
CA PRO A 173 -18.00 -8.87 7.02
C PRO A 173 -16.84 -9.84 6.80
N VAL A 174 -16.88 -11.01 7.46
CA VAL A 174 -15.78 -11.98 7.49
C VAL A 174 -16.11 -13.22 6.65
N GLU A 175 -15.11 -13.74 5.95
CA GLU A 175 -15.22 -14.99 5.19
C GLU A 175 -15.39 -16.17 6.15
N ALA A 176 -16.60 -16.71 6.21
CA ALA A 176 -16.96 -17.78 7.14
C ALA A 176 -16.21 -19.09 6.88
N SER A 177 -15.75 -19.33 5.64
CA SER A 177 -14.99 -20.54 5.31
C SER A 177 -13.51 -20.48 5.69
N PHE A 178 -12.98 -19.30 6.04
CA PHE A 178 -11.61 -19.17 6.51
C PHE A 178 -11.50 -19.70 7.95
N PRO A 179 -10.51 -20.56 8.28
CA PRO A 179 -10.50 -21.27 9.56
C PRO A 179 -9.83 -20.45 10.68
N ASP A 180 -10.31 -20.65 11.90
CA ASP A 180 -9.87 -19.88 13.08
C ASP A 180 -8.45 -20.21 13.55
N ASP A 181 -7.95 -21.41 13.25
CA ASP A 181 -6.55 -21.78 13.52
C ASP A 181 -5.57 -20.89 12.75
N LEU A 182 -5.87 -20.58 11.48
CA LEU A 182 -5.11 -19.62 10.68
C LEU A 182 -5.29 -18.18 11.20
N ARG A 183 -6.47 -17.80 11.69
CA ARG A 183 -6.63 -16.47 12.34
C ARG A 183 -5.73 -16.34 13.56
N GLN A 184 -5.70 -17.37 14.39
CA GLN A 184 -4.89 -17.41 15.60
C GLN A 184 -3.39 -17.46 15.28
N ASP A 185 -2.96 -18.25 14.28
CA ASP A 185 -1.54 -18.33 13.89
C ASP A 185 -0.99 -16.99 13.37
N TYR A 186 -1.80 -16.23 12.63
CA TYR A 186 -1.35 -14.97 12.03
C TYR A 186 -1.52 -13.77 12.96
N THR A 187 -2.56 -13.76 13.77
CA THR A 187 -2.95 -12.55 14.53
C THR A 187 -3.00 -12.73 16.03
N GLY A 188 -2.87 -13.97 16.52
CA GLY A 188 -3.08 -14.31 17.93
C GLY A 188 -4.55 -14.33 18.34
N LEU A 189 -5.49 -13.98 17.46
CA LEU A 189 -6.91 -13.82 17.76
C LEU A 189 -7.77 -14.77 16.93
N THR A 190 -8.79 -15.35 17.57
CA THR A 190 -9.90 -16.07 16.92
C THR A 190 -10.92 -15.07 16.37
N LEU A 191 -11.87 -15.51 15.54
CA LEU A 191 -12.95 -14.64 15.10
C LEU A 191 -13.82 -14.17 16.29
N GLN A 192 -14.06 -15.04 17.27
CA GLN A 192 -14.77 -14.66 18.50
C GLN A 192 -14.05 -13.53 19.24
N ALA A 193 -12.72 -13.62 19.38
CA ALA A 193 -11.93 -12.57 20.02
C ALA A 193 -11.94 -11.24 19.23
N ARG A 194 -12.18 -11.27 17.91
CA ARG A 194 -12.39 -10.04 17.12
C ARG A 194 -13.70 -9.36 17.46
N PHE A 195 -14.77 -10.10 17.68
CA PHE A 195 -16.03 -9.53 18.16
C PHE A 195 -15.90 -8.94 19.56
N GLU A 196 -15.14 -9.59 20.46
CA GLU A 196 -14.81 -9.05 21.78
C GLU A 196 -13.99 -7.75 21.69
N TRP A 197 -13.02 -7.68 20.78
CA TRP A 197 -12.28 -6.45 20.49
C TRP A 197 -13.21 -5.34 19.98
N VAL A 198 -14.11 -5.61 19.03
CA VAL A 198 -15.10 -4.63 18.57
C VAL A 198 -16.03 -4.19 19.71
N ALA A 199 -16.42 -5.08 20.62
CA ALA A 199 -17.18 -4.72 21.80
C ALA A 199 -16.41 -3.74 22.70
N SER A 200 -15.09 -3.91 22.86
CA SER A 200 -14.24 -2.98 23.62
C SER A 200 -14.17 -1.58 22.98
N LEU A 201 -14.18 -1.50 21.65
CA LEU A 201 -14.24 -0.21 20.93
C LEU A 201 -15.56 0.55 21.17
N ASN A 202 -16.60 -0.18 21.57
CA ASN A 202 -17.94 0.33 21.85
C ASN A 202 -18.21 0.52 23.35
N GLU A 203 -17.21 0.32 24.22
CA GLU A 203 -17.39 0.47 25.66
C GLU A 203 -17.88 1.90 26.00
N GLY A 204 -18.89 1.99 26.86
CA GLY A 204 -19.56 3.25 27.20
C GLY A 204 -20.57 3.75 26.17
N ARG A 205 -20.82 3.02 25.07
CA ARG A 205 -21.81 3.35 24.03
C ARG A 205 -22.97 2.36 24.02
N SER A 206 -24.15 2.79 23.54
CA SER A 206 -25.35 1.95 23.44
C SER A 206 -25.45 1.25 22.08
N CYS A 207 -24.53 0.33 21.81
CA CYS A 207 -24.32 -0.27 20.48
C CYS A 207 -24.98 -1.64 20.24
N GLY A 208 -25.52 -2.26 21.29
CA GLY A 208 -25.97 -3.65 21.23
C GLY A 208 -24.81 -4.65 21.23
N GLU A 209 -25.10 -5.89 20.87
CA GLU A 209 -24.09 -6.95 20.77
C GLU A 209 -23.14 -6.70 19.60
N PRO A 210 -21.84 -7.07 19.73
CA PRO A 210 -20.89 -6.94 18.63
C PRO A 210 -21.34 -7.77 17.43
N ALA A 211 -21.34 -7.17 16.25
CA ALA A 211 -21.83 -7.77 15.02
C ALA A 211 -21.01 -7.34 13.80
N GLU A 212 -21.19 -8.06 12.69
CA GLU A 212 -20.70 -7.61 11.40
C GLU A 212 -21.47 -6.38 10.90
N CYS A 213 -20.80 -5.52 10.15
CA CYS A 213 -21.41 -4.38 9.51
C CYS A 213 -22.46 -4.83 8.49
N ASN A 214 -23.52 -4.03 8.30
CA ASN A 214 -24.52 -4.26 7.25
C ASN A 214 -24.01 -3.84 5.86
N HIS A 215 -22.77 -4.21 5.53
CA HIS A 215 -22.13 -4.00 4.24
C HIS A 215 -22.30 -5.27 3.40
N THR A 216 -22.72 -5.12 2.13
CA THR A 216 -22.83 -6.25 1.21
C THR A 216 -21.49 -6.48 0.50
N LEU A 217 -20.66 -7.37 1.06
CA LEU A 217 -19.35 -7.74 0.49
C LEU A 217 -19.39 -9.11 -0.18
N LYS A 218 -18.59 -9.29 -1.23
CA LYS A 218 -18.44 -10.59 -1.94
C LYS A 218 -17.60 -11.56 -1.11
N GLU A 219 -17.87 -12.86 -1.22
CA GLU A 219 -17.04 -13.90 -0.61
C GLU A 219 -15.57 -13.83 -1.09
N SER A 220 -14.66 -14.32 -0.25
CA SER A 220 -13.21 -14.41 -0.46
C SER A 220 -12.73 -15.87 -0.35
N PRO A 221 -13.18 -16.77 -1.25
CA PRO A 221 -12.82 -18.18 -1.18
C PRO A 221 -11.30 -18.41 -1.33
N LYS A 222 -10.85 -19.61 -0.99
CA LYS A 222 -9.45 -20.03 -1.18
C LYS A 222 -8.95 -19.69 -2.59
N GLY A 223 -7.77 -19.05 -2.65
CA GLY A 223 -7.16 -18.56 -3.89
C GLY A 223 -7.45 -17.08 -4.22
N THR A 224 -8.31 -16.40 -3.45
CA THR A 224 -8.62 -14.96 -3.68
C THR A 224 -7.39 -14.06 -3.50
N ILE A 225 -6.46 -14.42 -2.60
CA ILE A 225 -5.22 -13.69 -2.36
C ILE A 225 -4.06 -14.46 -3.01
N PRO A 226 -3.47 -13.96 -4.12
CA PRO A 226 -2.31 -14.58 -4.71
C PRO A 226 -1.12 -14.56 -3.74
N GLY A 227 -0.51 -15.73 -3.54
CA GLY A 227 0.68 -15.89 -2.71
C GLY A 227 0.44 -16.05 -1.20
N PHE A 228 -0.81 -16.19 -0.74
CA PHE A 228 -1.11 -16.41 0.68
C PHE A 228 -1.37 -17.89 1.06
N TRP A 229 -2.12 -18.59 0.21
CA TRP A 229 -2.67 -19.93 0.51
C TRP A 229 -1.70 -21.10 0.33
#